data_AF-A0A1Y2H087-F1
#
_entry.id   AF-A0A1Y2H087-F1
#
_cell.length_a   1.000
_cell.length_b   1.000
_cell.length_c   1.000
_cell.angle_alpha   90.00
_cell.angle_beta   90.00
_cell.angle_gamma   90.00
#
_symmetry.space_group_name_H-M   'P 1'
#
loop_
_entity.id
_entity.type
_entity.pdbx_description
1 polymer ?
#
loop_
_entity_poly.entity_id
_entity_poly.type
_entity_poly.pdbx_seq_one_letter_code
_entity_poly.pdbx_strand_id
1 'polypeptide(L)'
;MKICRRQLNFIFTQDVILDITEAKELAPTTCCQPIRSSSIALAISELAFTAANDGYLATVSEWRKIRESIEVESEHGEKWEVLQKMLDHMFITATLWSPLKYTSKRKGNEDSFYTNIVRPFLTCAFGQLPDVKLRGNGDRFTCGYELDKELLFPDFAVTMECYRKALGEHYLAIAEVKPPSASQDELDDDFIKLPNLMKSALDHQIAQGYGDGTVVGLLVQGWKVLVFYMALEHEAVYELRNVGQFHLIADHTQMAQVLSICSVFVKAKELVEETRKTLRRRPTSNPSPKGQFCRPSYHIAPIMIHPNNSDDTS
;
A
#
# COMPACT_ATOMS: atom_id res chain seq x y z
N MET A 1 -6.27 -3.38 -32.64
CA MET A 1 -6.73 -2.12 -32.04
C MET A 1 -5.69 -1.69 -31.02
N LYS A 2 -4.83 -0.71 -31.34
CA LYS A 2 -3.74 -0.25 -30.47
C LYS A 2 -4.28 0.86 -29.57
N ILE A 3 -4.34 0.61 -28.26
CA ILE A 3 -4.67 1.62 -27.26
C ILE A 3 -3.49 2.59 -27.18
N CYS A 4 -3.72 3.86 -27.52
CA CYS A 4 -2.72 4.92 -27.39
C CYS A 4 -2.65 5.31 -25.90
N ARG A 5 -1.66 4.78 -25.17
CA ARG A 5 -1.35 5.19 -23.80
C ARG A 5 -0.68 6.56 -23.85
N ARG A 6 -1.38 7.64 -23.50
CA ARG A 6 -0.74 8.93 -23.17
C ARG A 6 -0.60 9.02 -21.65
N GLN A 7 0.66 9.09 -21.20
CA GLN A 7 1.06 9.10 -19.80
C GLN A 7 0.62 10.39 -19.10
N LEU A 8 0.20 10.25 -17.85
CA LEU A 8 0.25 11.35 -16.88
C LEU A 8 1.71 11.77 -16.71
N ASN A 9 1.98 13.09 -16.75
CA ASN A 9 3.26 13.64 -16.32
C ASN A 9 3.38 13.53 -14.80
N PHE A 10 3.60 12.32 -14.30
CA PHE A 10 4.25 12.16 -13.02
C PHE A 10 5.70 12.59 -13.21
N ILE A 11 6.16 13.57 -12.43
CA ILE A 11 7.59 13.82 -12.29
C ILE A 11 8.13 12.66 -11.45
N PHE A 12 8.40 11.54 -12.12
CA PHE A 12 9.30 10.53 -11.59
C PHE A 12 10.71 11.05 -11.86
N THR A 13 11.43 11.42 -10.81
CA THR A 13 12.88 11.64 -10.92
C THR A 13 13.56 10.29 -11.13
N GLN A 14 13.51 9.81 -12.37
CA GLN A 14 14.36 8.72 -12.85
C GLN A 14 15.65 9.37 -13.37
N ASP A 15 16.70 9.29 -12.55
CA ASP A 15 18.09 9.60 -12.87
C ASP A 15 18.36 10.96 -13.55
N VAL A 16 18.19 12.04 -12.79
CA VAL A 16 19.05 13.22 -12.99
C VAL A 16 20.32 12.96 -12.20
N ILE A 17 21.46 12.83 -12.90
CA ILE A 17 22.80 12.82 -12.30
C ILE A 17 22.98 14.18 -11.60
N LEU A 18 22.61 14.23 -10.33
CA LEU A 18 22.92 15.33 -9.44
C LEU A 18 24.40 15.24 -9.07
N ASP A 19 25.09 16.36 -9.18
CA ASP A 19 26.47 16.51 -8.75
C ASP A 19 26.64 15.99 -7.31
N ILE A 20 27.71 15.22 -7.10
CA ILE A 20 27.99 14.39 -5.92
C ILE A 20 28.01 15.20 -4.61
N THR A 21 28.02 16.53 -4.68
CA THR A 21 27.99 17.46 -3.54
C THR A 21 26.59 17.79 -3.02
N GLU A 22 25.52 17.76 -3.83
CA GLU A 22 24.14 18.00 -3.35
C GLU A 22 23.42 16.71 -2.93
N ALA A 23 23.87 15.55 -3.43
CA ALA A 23 23.31 14.24 -3.08
C ALA A 23 23.49 13.87 -1.59
N LYS A 24 24.39 14.54 -0.85
CA LYS A 24 24.57 14.36 0.60
C LYS A 24 23.57 15.16 1.45
N GLU A 25 23.00 16.24 0.93
CA GLU A 25 21.99 17.05 1.64
C GLU A 25 20.55 16.64 1.28
N LEU A 26 20.35 16.01 0.11
CA LEU A 26 19.06 15.43 -0.34
C LEU A 26 18.92 13.93 -0.05
N ALA A 27 19.88 13.32 0.65
CA ALA A 27 19.70 11.95 1.14
C ALA A 27 18.44 11.91 2.01
N PRO A 28 17.42 11.09 1.69
CA PRO A 28 16.26 10.98 2.54
C PRO A 28 16.74 10.46 3.90
N THR A 29 16.69 11.31 4.91
CA THR A 29 16.85 10.94 6.32
C THR A 29 15.74 9.99 6.81
N THR A 30 14.93 9.46 5.89
CA THR A 30 13.79 8.57 6.12
C THR A 30 14.08 7.10 5.81
N CYS A 31 15.34 6.68 5.63
CA CYS A 31 15.67 5.25 5.67
C CYS A 31 15.19 4.70 7.03
N CYS A 32 14.26 3.74 6.97
CA CYS A 32 13.56 3.13 8.10
C CYS A 32 14.46 3.05 9.33
N GLN A 33 14.16 3.86 10.35
CA GLN A 33 14.79 3.70 11.65
C GLN A 33 14.51 2.25 12.07
N PRO A 34 15.53 1.39 12.14
CA PRO A 34 15.32 0.00 12.50
C PRO A 34 14.67 -0.06 13.88
N ILE A 35 13.99 -1.16 14.17
CA ILE A 35 13.56 -1.52 15.52
C ILE A 35 14.77 -1.30 16.45
N ARG A 36 14.74 -0.21 17.24
CA ARG A 36 15.88 0.23 18.07
C ARG A 36 16.06 -0.62 19.34
N SER A 37 15.12 -1.52 19.61
CA SER A 37 15.24 -2.46 20.72
C SER A 37 16.20 -3.58 20.35
N SER A 38 17.39 -3.56 20.96
CA SER A 38 18.40 -4.62 20.80
C SER A 38 17.90 -5.97 21.31
N SER A 39 17.06 -6.01 22.36
CA SER A 39 16.46 -7.25 22.87
C SER A 39 15.54 -7.89 21.84
N ILE A 40 14.71 -7.10 21.17
CA ILE A 40 13.79 -7.59 20.14
C ILE A 40 14.55 -8.01 18.88
N ALA A 41 15.53 -7.22 18.44
CA ALA A 41 16.35 -7.61 17.29
C ALA A 41 17.08 -8.93 17.52
N LEU A 42 17.59 -9.16 18.74
CA LEU A 42 18.21 -10.42 19.14
C LEU A 42 17.19 -11.56 19.13
N ALA A 43 16.04 -11.38 19.78
CA ALA A 43 14.96 -12.37 19.83
C ALA A 43 14.49 -12.79 18.43
N ILE A 44 14.28 -11.84 17.51
CA ILE A 44 13.89 -12.16 16.13
C ILE A 44 15.02 -12.87 15.36
N SER A 45 16.28 -12.55 15.66
CA SER A 45 17.43 -13.25 15.07
C SER A 45 17.52 -14.70 15.56
N GLU A 46 17.30 -14.93 16.86
CA GLU A 46 17.22 -16.28 17.45
C GLU A 46 16.05 -17.07 16.87
N LEU A 47 14.90 -16.42 16.69
CA LEU A 47 13.73 -17.01 16.06
C LEU A 47 14.00 -17.42 14.61
N ALA A 48 14.64 -16.56 13.83
CA ALA A 48 15.02 -16.86 12.45
C ALA A 48 16.06 -17.99 12.38
N PHE A 49 17.01 -18.03 13.31
CA PHE A 49 17.97 -19.13 13.42
C PHE A 49 17.28 -20.46 13.73
N THR A 50 16.39 -20.47 14.73
CA THR A 50 15.58 -21.65 15.09
C THR A 50 14.75 -22.10 13.90
N ALA A 51 14.16 -21.14 13.17
CA ALA A 51 13.36 -21.43 12.00
C ALA A 51 14.14 -22.17 10.91
N ALA A 52 15.36 -21.73 10.64
CA ALA A 52 16.21 -22.30 9.61
C ALA A 52 16.80 -23.68 9.99
N ASN A 53 16.97 -23.98 11.28
CA ASN A 53 17.72 -25.16 11.73
C ASN A 53 16.87 -26.23 12.43
N ASP A 54 15.91 -25.83 13.26
CA ASP A 54 15.24 -26.72 14.21
C ASP A 54 13.78 -27.05 13.84
N GLY A 55 13.28 -26.42 12.77
CA GLY A 55 11.96 -26.69 12.21
C GLY A 55 10.80 -26.04 12.96
N TYR A 56 9.58 -26.35 12.52
CA TYR A 56 8.36 -25.63 12.92
C TYR A 56 8.07 -25.64 14.42
N LEU A 57 8.10 -26.82 15.06
CA LEU A 57 7.71 -26.95 16.47
C LEU A 57 8.66 -26.20 17.41
N ALA A 58 9.97 -26.26 17.14
CA ALA A 58 10.96 -25.49 17.88
C ALA A 58 10.73 -23.99 17.72
N THR A 59 10.45 -23.55 16.50
CA THR A 59 10.21 -22.13 16.19
C THR A 59 8.95 -21.59 16.87
N VAL A 60 7.86 -22.37 16.90
CA VAL A 60 6.63 -21.99 17.63
C VAL A 60 6.88 -21.91 19.14
N SER A 61 7.67 -22.84 19.69
CA SER A 61 8.06 -22.78 21.09
C SER A 61 8.89 -21.54 21.39
N GLU A 62 9.82 -21.18 20.51
CA GLU A 62 10.67 -20.01 20.67
C GLU A 62 9.87 -18.71 20.54
N TRP A 63 8.96 -18.64 19.57
CA TRP A 63 8.04 -17.51 19.43
C TRP A 63 7.22 -17.26 20.71
N ARG A 64 6.73 -18.32 21.36
CA ARG A 64 5.97 -18.17 22.62
C ARG A 64 6.80 -17.51 23.72
N LYS A 65 8.08 -17.89 23.88
CA LYS A 65 8.99 -17.28 24.86
C LYS A 65 9.27 -15.80 24.54
N ILE A 66 9.51 -15.50 23.26
CA ILE A 66 9.75 -14.14 22.79
C ILE A 66 8.53 -13.26 23.07
N ARG A 67 7.33 -13.78 22.76
CA ARG A 67 6.07 -13.08 23.00
C ARG A 67 5.86 -12.73 24.47
N GLU A 68 6.09 -13.69 25.38
CA GLU A 68 6.01 -13.47 26.82
C GLU A 68 7.01 -12.38 27.27
N SER A 69 8.20 -12.34 26.67
CA SER A 69 9.23 -11.34 26.97
C SER A 69 8.85 -9.93 26.47
N ILE A 70 8.24 -9.83 25.29
CA ILE A 70 7.80 -8.54 24.71
C ILE A 70 6.65 -7.93 25.52
N GLU A 71 5.73 -8.74 26.04
CA GLU A 71 4.59 -8.26 26.84
C GLU A 71 5.06 -7.54 28.13
N VAL A 72 6.21 -7.96 28.69
CA VAL A 72 6.80 -7.38 29.91
C VAL A 72 7.52 -6.04 29.66
N GLU A 73 8.06 -5.78 28.46
CA GLU A 73 8.84 -4.57 28.14
C GLU A 73 7.99 -3.36 27.68
N SER A 74 6.65 -3.43 27.73
CA SER A 74 5.77 -2.58 26.90
C SER A 74 5.55 -1.11 27.35
N GLU A 75 6.59 -0.29 27.39
CA GLU A 75 6.45 1.19 27.28
C GLU A 75 6.16 1.64 25.82
N HIS A 76 6.27 0.75 24.83
CA HIS A 76 6.19 1.07 23.38
C HIS A 76 5.10 0.26 22.63
N GLY A 77 3.98 -0.05 23.29
CA GLY A 77 3.00 -1.08 22.86
C GLY A 77 2.50 -1.03 21.40
N GLU A 78 2.31 0.16 20.82
CA GLU A 78 1.70 0.28 19.47
C GLU A 78 2.62 -0.20 18.33
N LYS A 79 3.95 -0.08 18.48
CA LYS A 79 4.90 -0.50 17.43
C LYS A 79 5.09 -2.01 17.39
N TRP A 80 4.96 -2.66 18.54
CA TRP A 80 5.12 -4.11 18.67
C TRP A 80 3.88 -4.89 18.24
N GLU A 81 2.72 -4.26 18.30
CA GLU A 81 1.47 -4.89 17.89
C GLU A 81 1.53 -5.40 16.45
N VAL A 82 2.03 -4.59 15.51
CA VAL A 82 2.13 -4.99 14.09
C VAL A 82 3.06 -6.19 13.93
N LEU A 83 4.24 -6.15 14.56
CA LEU A 83 5.23 -7.24 14.53
C LEU A 83 4.65 -8.52 15.13
N GLN A 84 4.05 -8.43 16.31
CA GLN A 84 3.48 -9.57 17.02
C GLN A 84 2.37 -10.22 16.22
N LYS A 85 1.47 -9.43 15.62
CA LYS A 85 0.38 -9.95 14.79
C LYS A 85 0.91 -10.60 13.50
N MET A 86 1.93 -10.02 12.87
CA MET A 86 2.58 -10.62 11.70
C MET A 86 3.18 -11.98 12.05
N LEU A 87 3.93 -12.06 13.15
CA LEU A 87 4.54 -13.31 13.62
C LEU A 87 3.48 -14.34 14.02
N ASP A 88 2.49 -13.96 14.84
CA ASP A 88 1.36 -14.84 15.20
C ASP A 88 0.70 -15.41 13.93
N HIS A 89 0.44 -14.57 12.92
CA HIS A 89 -0.16 -15.02 11.68
C HIS A 89 0.74 -15.98 10.89
N MET A 90 2.02 -15.64 10.75
CA MET A 90 3.03 -16.46 10.07
C MET A 90 3.13 -17.86 10.66
N PHE A 91 3.01 -17.99 11.98
CA PHE A 91 3.02 -19.28 12.66
C PHE A 91 1.72 -20.04 12.54
N ILE A 92 0.57 -19.36 12.55
CA ILE A 92 -0.75 -19.99 12.42
C ILE A 92 -0.97 -20.58 11.02
N THR A 93 -0.50 -19.90 9.97
CA THR A 93 -0.89 -20.27 8.60
C THR A 93 -0.11 -21.41 7.97
N ALA A 94 0.95 -21.92 8.60
CA ALA A 94 1.83 -22.99 8.09
C ALA A 94 2.39 -22.77 6.66
N THR A 95 2.08 -21.63 6.02
CA THR A 95 2.40 -21.28 4.64
C THR A 95 3.91 -21.16 4.43
N LEU A 96 4.63 -20.70 5.45
CA LEU A 96 6.11 -20.63 5.49
C LEU A 96 6.80 -22.00 5.53
N TRP A 97 6.08 -23.02 6.00
CA TRP A 97 6.60 -24.36 6.22
C TRP A 97 6.21 -25.33 5.10
N SER A 98 5.39 -24.87 4.13
CA SER A 98 5.02 -25.60 2.93
C SER A 98 5.30 -24.76 1.65
N PRO A 99 6.59 -24.56 1.31
CA PRO A 99 7.02 -23.66 0.23
C PRO A 99 6.58 -24.09 -1.20
N LEU A 100 5.95 -25.25 -1.36
CA LEU A 100 5.79 -25.93 -2.65
C LEU A 100 4.66 -25.40 -3.54
N LYS A 101 3.77 -24.50 -3.08
CA LYS A 101 2.57 -24.12 -3.87
C LYS A 101 2.63 -22.77 -4.58
N TYR A 102 3.45 -21.82 -4.14
CA TYR A 102 3.45 -20.44 -4.69
C TYR A 102 4.66 -20.10 -5.57
N THR A 103 5.68 -20.95 -5.56
CA THR A 103 6.93 -20.79 -6.34
C THR A 103 6.92 -21.57 -7.65
N SER A 104 5.94 -22.46 -7.86
CA SER A 104 5.88 -23.28 -9.07
C SER A 104 5.42 -22.41 -10.26
N LYS A 105 6.11 -22.52 -11.40
CA LYS A 105 5.77 -21.85 -12.67
C LYS A 105 4.36 -22.15 -13.21
N ARG A 106 3.60 -23.07 -12.59
CA ARG A 106 2.17 -23.21 -12.89
C ARG A 106 1.49 -21.98 -12.31
N LYS A 107 1.08 -21.04 -13.19
CA LYS A 107 0.35 -19.79 -12.88
C LYS A 107 -0.25 -19.85 -11.47
N GLY A 108 0.48 -19.28 -10.51
CA GLY A 108 -0.03 -19.20 -9.15
C GLY A 108 -1.34 -18.42 -9.24
N ASN A 109 -2.41 -18.95 -8.66
CA ASN A 109 -3.66 -18.22 -8.64
C ASN A 109 -3.43 -16.92 -7.84
N GLU A 110 -3.62 -15.77 -8.49
CA GLU A 110 -3.52 -14.43 -7.90
C GLU A 110 -4.28 -14.36 -6.57
N ASP A 111 -5.50 -14.90 -6.54
CA ASP A 111 -6.32 -14.95 -5.33
C ASP A 111 -5.67 -15.74 -4.20
N SER A 112 -4.97 -16.82 -4.53
CA SER A 112 -4.28 -17.65 -3.53
C SER A 112 -3.01 -16.97 -3.02
N PHE A 113 -2.27 -16.28 -3.89
CA PHE A 113 -1.12 -15.48 -3.47
C PHE A 113 -1.56 -14.33 -2.58
N TYR A 114 -2.57 -13.58 -3.00
CA TYR A 114 -3.17 -12.52 -2.21
C TYR A 114 -3.68 -13.04 -0.85
N THR A 115 -4.54 -14.06 -0.84
CA THR A 115 -5.21 -14.52 0.38
C THR A 115 -4.25 -15.10 1.40
N ASN A 116 -3.27 -15.89 0.95
CA ASN A 116 -2.41 -16.67 1.84
C ASN A 116 -1.08 -15.99 2.18
N ILE A 117 -0.61 -15.07 1.34
CA ILE A 117 0.68 -14.41 1.52
C ILE A 117 0.49 -12.93 1.85
N VAL A 118 -0.23 -12.17 1.02
CA VAL A 118 -0.25 -10.69 1.10
C VAL A 118 -1.26 -10.15 2.12
N ARG A 119 -2.52 -10.57 2.00
CA ARG A 119 -3.65 -10.12 2.83
C ARG A 119 -3.36 -10.21 4.34
N PRO A 120 -2.65 -11.24 4.84
CA PRO A 120 -2.25 -11.28 6.23
C PRO A 120 -1.46 -10.07 6.71
N PHE A 121 -0.39 -9.70 6.00
CA PHE A 121 0.43 -8.54 6.39
C PHE A 121 -0.40 -7.26 6.38
N LEU A 122 -1.27 -7.08 5.38
CA LEU A 122 -2.17 -5.94 5.29
C LEU A 122 -3.18 -5.90 6.46
N THR A 123 -3.73 -7.07 6.83
CA THR A 123 -4.68 -7.20 7.94
C THR A 123 -3.99 -6.97 9.28
N CYS A 124 -2.76 -7.45 9.47
CA CYS A 124 -1.97 -7.18 10.67
C CYS A 124 -1.63 -5.70 10.81
N ALA A 125 -1.28 -5.03 9.71
CA ALA A 125 -0.93 -3.62 9.73
C ALA A 125 -2.13 -2.70 9.96
N PHE A 126 -3.25 -2.95 9.28
CA PHE A 126 -4.37 -1.99 9.22
C PHE A 126 -5.66 -2.49 9.89
N GLY A 127 -5.81 -3.79 10.14
CA GLY A 127 -7.06 -4.39 10.62
C GLY A 127 -7.43 -4.07 12.06
N GLN A 128 -6.50 -3.54 12.85
CA GLN A 128 -6.75 -3.11 14.24
C GLN A 128 -7.12 -1.63 14.34
N LEU A 129 -7.12 -0.89 13.22
CA LEU A 129 -7.44 0.52 13.25
C LEU A 129 -8.93 0.73 13.59
N PRO A 130 -9.27 1.59 14.57
CA PRO A 130 -10.66 1.81 14.93
C PRO A 130 -11.45 2.48 13.79
N ASP A 131 -12.69 2.04 13.60
CA ASP A 131 -13.65 2.58 12.63
C ASP A 131 -13.16 2.54 11.17
N VAL A 132 -12.29 1.59 10.84
CA VAL A 132 -11.94 1.28 9.44
C VAL A 132 -12.61 -0.02 9.00
N LYS A 133 -12.80 -0.16 7.69
CA LYS A 133 -13.23 -1.40 7.03
C LYS A 133 -12.13 -1.85 6.08
N LEU A 134 -11.88 -3.15 6.06
CA LEU A 134 -11.03 -3.77 5.06
C LEU A 134 -11.90 -4.24 3.90
N ARG A 135 -11.62 -3.70 2.72
CA ARG A 135 -12.22 -4.07 1.44
C ARG A 135 -11.27 -5.01 0.70
N GLY A 136 -11.80 -5.99 -0.01
CA GLY A 136 -11.02 -6.97 -0.75
C GLY A 136 -11.36 -7.01 -2.23
N ASN A 137 -10.77 -7.96 -2.94
CA ASN A 137 -11.05 -8.20 -4.35
C ASN A 137 -12.57 -8.35 -4.60
N GLY A 138 -13.09 -7.58 -5.56
CA GLY A 138 -14.52 -7.50 -5.89
C GLY A 138 -15.29 -6.33 -5.25
N ASP A 139 -14.72 -5.65 -4.25
CA ASP A 139 -15.30 -4.41 -3.73
C ASP A 139 -15.05 -3.24 -4.70
N ARG A 140 -16.13 -2.60 -5.15
CA ARG A 140 -16.04 -1.48 -6.09
C ARG A 140 -15.33 -0.28 -5.45
N PHE A 141 -14.44 0.35 -6.20
CA PHE A 141 -13.91 1.68 -5.86
C PHE A 141 -15.00 2.74 -6.00
N THR A 142 -15.28 3.47 -4.92
CA THR A 142 -16.42 4.40 -4.83
C THR A 142 -16.05 5.88 -4.94
N CYS A 143 -14.75 6.20 -4.97
CA CYS A 143 -14.28 7.57 -5.19
C CYS A 143 -14.08 7.88 -6.68
N GLY A 144 -14.21 9.14 -7.06
CA GLY A 144 -14.07 9.62 -8.44
C GLY A 144 -15.33 10.27 -9.01
N TYR A 145 -15.20 10.97 -10.14
CA TYR A 145 -16.33 11.56 -10.85
C TYR A 145 -17.15 10.48 -11.56
N GLU A 146 -18.43 10.74 -11.82
CA GLU A 146 -19.31 9.76 -12.48
C GLU A 146 -18.83 9.33 -13.87
N LEU A 147 -18.10 10.22 -14.55
CA LEU A 147 -17.48 9.97 -15.85
C LEU A 147 -16.18 9.16 -15.74
N ASP A 148 -15.52 9.21 -14.58
CA ASP A 148 -14.33 8.42 -14.23
C ASP A 148 -14.72 7.09 -13.54
N LYS A 149 -16.02 6.77 -13.45
CA LYS A 149 -16.53 5.49 -12.92
C LYS A 149 -16.26 4.31 -13.86
N GLU A 150 -15.09 4.26 -14.49
CA GLU A 150 -14.50 2.97 -14.80
C GLU A 150 -14.57 2.14 -13.51
N LEU A 151 -15.11 0.93 -13.62
CA LEU A 151 -15.28 0.04 -12.48
C LEU A 151 -13.88 -0.41 -12.03
N LEU A 152 -13.22 0.43 -11.25
CA LEU A 152 -11.95 0.10 -10.66
C LEU A 152 -12.20 -0.76 -9.42
N PHE A 153 -11.47 -1.86 -9.31
CA PHE A 153 -11.51 -2.78 -8.19
C PHE A 153 -10.08 -2.89 -7.66
N PRO A 154 -9.77 -2.27 -6.51
CA PRO A 154 -8.51 -2.53 -5.85
C PRO A 154 -8.54 -3.94 -5.24
N ASP A 155 -7.39 -4.62 -5.20
CA ASP A 155 -7.28 -5.94 -4.57
C ASP A 155 -7.46 -5.85 -3.05
N PHE A 156 -7.09 -4.70 -2.48
CA PHE A 156 -7.34 -4.39 -1.08
C PHE A 156 -7.49 -2.88 -0.89
N ALA A 157 -8.38 -2.49 0.02
CA ALA A 157 -8.43 -1.12 0.51
C ALA A 157 -8.78 -1.06 1.99
N VAL A 158 -8.26 -0.02 2.64
CA VAL A 158 -8.66 0.39 3.99
C VAL A 158 -9.55 1.61 3.84
N THR A 159 -10.80 1.49 4.23
CA THR A 159 -11.78 2.58 4.12
C THR A 159 -12.32 2.99 5.48
N MET A 160 -12.86 4.21 5.58
CA MET A 160 -13.64 4.66 6.73
C MET A 160 -14.87 5.43 6.26
N GLU A 161 -15.94 5.40 7.04
CA GLU A 161 -17.16 6.13 6.70
C GLU A 161 -16.91 7.65 6.70
N CYS A 162 -17.42 8.35 5.68
CA CYS A 162 -17.36 9.81 5.64
C CYS A 162 -18.19 10.43 6.77
N TYR A 163 -17.78 11.59 7.27
CA TYR A 163 -18.57 12.35 8.27
C TYR A 163 -20.02 12.55 7.80
N ARG A 164 -20.19 12.83 6.50
CA ARG A 164 -21.51 12.82 5.83
C ARG A 164 -21.70 11.47 5.14
N LYS A 165 -22.48 10.57 5.74
CA LYS A 165 -22.73 9.20 5.23
C LYS A 165 -23.17 9.14 3.76
N ALA A 166 -23.92 10.14 3.30
CA ALA A 166 -24.37 10.24 1.90
C ALA A 166 -23.22 10.37 0.89
N LEU A 167 -22.01 10.72 1.33
CA LEU A 167 -20.82 10.88 0.48
C LEU A 167 -19.97 9.59 0.39
N GLY A 168 -20.39 8.50 1.04
CA GLY A 168 -19.72 7.20 0.95
C GLY A 168 -18.58 7.01 1.95
N GLU A 169 -17.41 6.58 1.45
CA GLU A 169 -16.26 6.20 2.27
C GLU A 169 -14.99 6.92 1.82
N HIS A 170 -14.13 7.28 2.78
CA HIS A 170 -12.78 7.71 2.51
C HIS A 170 -11.87 6.48 2.39
N TYR A 171 -11.02 6.47 1.37
CA TYR A 171 -9.95 5.48 1.23
C TYR A 171 -8.69 6.02 1.90
N LEU A 172 -8.11 5.24 2.81
CA LEU A 172 -6.92 5.58 3.58
C LEU A 172 -5.68 4.86 3.06
N ALA A 173 -5.84 3.60 2.65
CA ALA A 173 -4.81 2.81 2.00
C ALA A 173 -5.42 1.97 0.87
N ILE A 174 -4.66 1.77 -0.20
CA ILE A 174 -5.06 1.01 -1.40
C ILE A 174 -3.89 0.10 -1.78
N ALA A 175 -4.17 -1.14 -2.15
CA ALA A 175 -3.15 -2.05 -2.67
C ALA A 175 -3.56 -2.69 -4.00
N GLU A 176 -2.57 -2.84 -4.89
CA GLU A 176 -2.63 -3.62 -6.12
C GLU A 176 -1.61 -4.77 -6.01
N VAL A 177 -2.03 -5.98 -6.36
CA VAL A 177 -1.32 -7.21 -6.04
C VAL A 177 -1.21 -8.11 -7.26
N LYS A 178 0.04 -8.40 -7.64
CA LYS A 178 0.35 -9.37 -8.69
C LYS A 178 1.20 -10.52 -8.17
N PRO A 179 0.90 -11.77 -8.57
CA PRO A 179 1.68 -12.91 -8.15
C PRO A 179 3.08 -12.91 -8.83
N PRO A 180 4.04 -13.69 -8.33
CA PRO A 180 5.39 -13.78 -8.93
C PRO A 180 5.41 -14.27 -10.39
N SER A 181 4.31 -14.85 -10.87
CA SER A 181 4.14 -15.31 -12.25
C SER A 181 3.54 -14.26 -13.20
N ALA A 182 3.24 -13.04 -12.73
CA ALA A 182 2.70 -11.98 -13.57
C ALA A 182 3.71 -11.54 -14.64
N SER A 183 3.17 -11.15 -15.79
CA SER A 183 3.93 -10.60 -16.92
C SER A 183 4.35 -9.15 -16.65
N GLN A 184 5.39 -8.68 -17.33
CA GLN A 184 5.84 -7.29 -17.18
C GLN A 184 4.74 -6.28 -17.54
N ASP A 185 3.93 -6.58 -18.56
CA ASP A 185 2.82 -5.72 -18.97
C ASP A 185 1.78 -5.55 -17.83
N GLU A 186 1.45 -6.63 -17.12
CA GLU A 186 0.56 -6.57 -15.94
C GLU A 186 1.18 -5.74 -14.80
N LEU A 187 2.50 -5.88 -14.58
CA LEU A 187 3.21 -5.11 -13.56
C LEU A 187 3.25 -3.62 -13.88
N ASP A 188 3.44 -3.26 -15.14
CA ASP A 188 3.47 -1.87 -15.61
C ASP A 188 2.07 -1.23 -15.56
N ASP A 189 1.02 -2.00 -15.87
CA ASP A 189 -0.36 -1.54 -15.81
C ASP A 189 -0.77 -1.18 -14.37
N ASP A 190 -0.42 -2.01 -13.40
CA ASP A 190 -0.72 -1.73 -11.99
C ASP A 190 0.12 -0.58 -11.41
N PHE A 191 1.35 -0.40 -11.89
CA PHE A 191 2.17 0.75 -11.53
C PHE A 191 1.50 2.08 -11.93
N ILE A 192 0.71 2.09 -13.01
CA ILE A 192 -0.09 3.25 -13.44
C ILE A 192 -1.44 3.30 -12.72
N LYS A 193 -2.10 2.15 -12.54
CA LYS A 193 -3.42 2.03 -11.90
C LYS A 193 -3.41 2.54 -10.47
N LEU A 194 -2.43 2.13 -9.66
CA LEU A 194 -2.40 2.45 -8.23
C LEU A 194 -2.35 3.98 -7.97
N PRO A 195 -1.45 4.78 -8.57
CA PRO A 195 -1.45 6.24 -8.41
C PRO A 195 -2.78 6.89 -8.81
N ASN A 196 -3.46 6.40 -9.86
CA ASN A 196 -4.76 6.94 -10.27
C ASN A 196 -5.86 6.71 -9.23
N LEU A 197 -5.85 5.53 -8.60
CA LEU A 197 -6.74 5.23 -7.46
C LEU A 197 -6.44 6.13 -6.27
N MET A 198 -5.16 6.26 -5.91
CA MET A 198 -4.73 7.12 -4.80
C MET A 198 -5.10 8.58 -5.02
N LYS A 199 -4.90 9.10 -6.24
CA LYS A 199 -5.31 10.44 -6.65
C LYS A 199 -6.82 10.63 -6.48
N SER A 200 -7.61 9.69 -6.99
CA SER A 200 -9.07 9.78 -6.92
C SER A 200 -9.58 9.73 -5.48
N ALA A 201 -8.95 8.93 -4.62
CA ALA A 201 -9.22 8.89 -3.19
C ALA A 201 -8.86 10.22 -2.50
N LEU A 202 -7.70 10.81 -2.84
CA LEU A 202 -7.24 12.07 -2.28
C LEU A 202 -8.14 13.24 -2.73
N ASP A 203 -8.47 13.32 -4.01
CA ASP A 203 -9.40 14.30 -4.56
C ASP A 203 -10.77 14.21 -3.86
N HIS A 204 -11.23 13.00 -3.56
CA HIS A 204 -12.47 12.80 -2.82
C HIS A 204 -12.39 13.33 -1.39
N GLN A 205 -11.26 13.17 -0.69
CA GLN A 205 -11.04 13.79 0.62
C GLN A 205 -11.06 15.32 0.51
N ILE A 206 -10.36 15.89 -0.48
CA ILE A 206 -10.28 17.35 -0.67
C ILE A 206 -11.63 17.96 -1.03
N ALA A 207 -12.40 17.31 -1.91
CA ALA A 207 -13.74 17.74 -2.30
C ALA A 207 -14.72 17.78 -1.11
N GLN A 208 -14.46 16.99 -0.07
CA GLN A 208 -15.23 17.01 1.18
C GLN A 208 -14.78 18.08 2.17
N GLY A 209 -13.78 18.90 1.84
CA GLY A 209 -13.29 20.00 2.66
C GLY A 209 -12.07 19.66 3.52
N TYR A 210 -11.41 18.52 3.30
CA TYR A 210 -10.17 18.17 4.02
C TYR A 210 -8.94 18.66 3.24
N GLY A 211 -8.19 19.62 3.79
CA GLY A 211 -7.00 20.18 3.13
C GLY A 211 -5.77 19.27 3.16
N ASP A 212 -5.53 18.58 4.26
CA ASP A 212 -4.26 17.88 4.48
C ASP A 212 -4.44 16.36 4.57
N GLY A 213 -5.08 15.80 3.54
CA GLY A 213 -5.23 14.36 3.38
C GLY A 213 -3.98 13.71 2.78
N THR A 214 -3.73 12.46 3.16
CA THR A 214 -2.82 11.57 2.42
C THR A 214 -3.48 10.23 2.17
N VAL A 215 -3.07 9.54 1.11
CA VAL A 215 -3.51 8.18 0.81
C VAL A 215 -2.29 7.29 0.68
N VAL A 216 -2.26 6.16 1.40
CA VAL A 216 -1.18 5.17 1.30
C VAL A 216 -1.46 4.21 0.14
N GLY A 217 -0.41 3.89 -0.62
CA GLY A 217 -0.45 2.96 -1.74
C GLY A 217 0.53 1.82 -1.51
N LEU A 218 0.11 0.59 -1.78
CA LEU A 218 0.97 -0.58 -1.74
C LEU A 218 0.93 -1.28 -3.09
N LEU A 219 2.09 -1.38 -3.74
CA LEU A 219 2.24 -2.12 -4.98
C LEU A 219 3.00 -3.41 -4.70
N VAL A 220 2.32 -4.54 -4.86
CA VAL A 220 2.91 -5.87 -4.63
C VAL A 220 3.18 -6.53 -5.98
N GLN A 221 4.45 -6.65 -6.34
CA GLN A 221 4.91 -7.24 -7.59
C GLN A 221 5.65 -8.54 -7.28
N GLY A 222 4.89 -9.64 -7.24
CA GLY A 222 5.37 -10.91 -6.73
C GLY A 222 5.83 -10.76 -5.28
N TRP A 223 7.09 -11.09 -5.01
CA TRP A 223 7.65 -11.01 -3.65
C TRP A 223 8.08 -9.59 -3.26
N LYS A 224 8.17 -8.64 -4.19
CA LYS A 224 8.60 -7.27 -3.90
C LYS A 224 7.38 -6.41 -3.56
N VAL A 225 7.48 -5.62 -2.49
CA VAL A 225 6.46 -4.64 -2.12
C VAL A 225 7.07 -3.25 -2.11
N LEU A 226 6.40 -2.33 -2.79
CA LEU A 226 6.70 -0.90 -2.78
C LEU A 226 5.56 -0.19 -2.03
N VAL A 227 5.92 0.64 -1.05
CA VAL A 227 4.94 1.40 -0.26
C VAL A 227 5.15 2.89 -0.50
N PHE A 228 4.07 3.58 -0.82
CA PHE A 228 4.04 5.00 -1.11
C PHE A 228 2.97 5.70 -0.31
N TYR A 229 3.04 7.02 -0.22
CA TYR A 229 1.90 7.85 0.08
C TYR A 229 1.76 8.95 -0.97
N MET A 230 0.53 9.38 -1.19
CA MET A 230 0.22 10.50 -2.08
C MET A 230 -0.28 11.69 -1.27
N ALA A 231 0.24 12.87 -1.60
CA ALA A 231 -0.18 14.15 -1.06
C ALA A 231 -0.30 15.21 -2.18
N LEU A 232 -1.09 16.25 -1.92
CA LEU A 232 -1.23 17.42 -2.79
C LEU A 232 -0.75 18.66 -2.03
N GLU A 233 0.55 18.94 -2.12
CA GLU A 233 1.18 20.08 -1.45
C GLU A 233 1.19 21.33 -2.33
N HIS A 234 1.29 21.15 -3.65
CA HIS A 234 1.32 22.21 -4.64
C HIS A 234 0.18 22.10 -5.64
N GLU A 235 -0.16 23.21 -6.29
CA GLU A 235 -1.22 23.27 -7.30
C GLU A 235 -0.96 22.26 -8.42
N ALA A 236 -1.91 21.35 -8.66
CA ALA A 236 -1.86 20.32 -9.69
C ALA A 236 -0.69 19.31 -9.62
N VAL A 237 0.12 19.33 -8.56
CA VAL A 237 1.27 18.42 -8.39
C VAL A 237 0.98 17.40 -7.30
N TYR A 238 0.56 16.21 -7.73
CA TYR A 238 0.36 15.07 -6.84
C TYR A 238 1.70 14.38 -6.61
N GLU A 239 2.18 14.41 -5.37
CA GLU A 239 3.46 13.85 -5.01
C GLU A 239 3.29 12.42 -4.53
N LEU A 240 3.84 11.46 -5.27
CA LEU A 240 3.93 10.07 -4.86
C LEU A 240 5.27 9.84 -4.16
N ARG A 241 5.27 9.84 -2.81
CA ARG A 241 6.47 9.75 -1.99
C ARG A 241 6.68 8.33 -1.49
N ASN A 242 7.91 7.83 -1.58
CA ASN A 242 8.25 6.48 -1.10
C ASN A 242 8.30 6.44 0.44
N VAL A 243 7.56 5.50 1.03
CA VAL A 243 7.64 5.18 2.48
C VAL A 243 8.75 4.16 2.73
N GLY A 244 8.84 3.17 1.84
CA GLY A 244 9.85 2.13 1.86
C GLY A 244 9.56 1.02 0.84
N GLN A 245 10.42 0.01 0.86
CA GLN A 245 10.23 -1.22 0.10
C GLN A 245 10.75 -2.40 0.91
N PHE A 246 10.18 -3.59 0.65
CA PHE A 246 10.62 -4.83 1.27
C PHE A 246 10.30 -6.02 0.38
N HIS A 247 10.83 -7.19 0.76
CA HIS A 247 10.43 -8.45 0.18
C HIS A 247 9.53 -9.20 1.16
N LEU A 248 8.48 -9.84 0.64
CA LEU A 248 7.64 -10.77 1.38
C LEU A 248 8.44 -12.05 1.66
N ILE A 249 8.09 -12.71 2.76
CA ILE A 249 8.77 -13.91 3.24
C ILE A 249 8.28 -15.11 2.42
N ALA A 250 9.14 -15.63 1.55
CA ALA A 250 8.79 -16.77 0.69
C ALA A 250 8.86 -18.11 1.43
N ASP A 251 9.71 -18.21 2.44
CA ASP A 251 9.93 -19.41 3.25
C ASP A 251 10.51 -19.06 4.64
N HIS A 252 10.53 -20.04 5.54
CA HIS A 252 10.99 -19.88 6.91
C HIS A 252 12.45 -19.40 7.07
N THR A 253 13.34 -19.61 6.09
CA THR A 253 14.72 -19.13 6.16
C THR A 253 14.82 -17.60 6.05
N GLN A 254 13.76 -16.97 5.55
CA GLN A 254 13.66 -15.53 5.35
C GLN A 254 12.98 -14.80 6.52
N MET A 255 12.75 -15.48 7.65
CA MET A 255 12.02 -14.89 8.79
C MET A 255 12.63 -13.59 9.33
N ALA A 256 13.95 -13.43 9.26
CA ALA A 256 14.61 -12.19 9.66
C ALA A 256 14.10 -10.94 8.90
N GLN A 257 13.55 -11.12 7.69
CA GLN A 257 12.98 -10.04 6.88
C GLN A 257 11.78 -9.37 7.57
N VAL A 258 11.12 -10.03 8.53
CA VAL A 258 9.99 -9.47 9.29
C VAL A 258 10.32 -8.12 9.94
N LEU A 259 11.57 -7.91 10.34
CA LEU A 259 12.02 -6.63 10.91
C LEU A 259 11.93 -5.49 9.88
N SER A 260 12.36 -5.77 8.64
CA SER A 260 12.28 -4.80 7.54
C SER A 260 10.83 -4.52 7.15
N ILE A 261 10.02 -5.57 7.04
CA ILE A 261 8.59 -5.50 6.72
C ILE A 261 7.85 -4.66 7.76
N CYS A 262 8.06 -4.96 9.04
CA CYS A 262 7.42 -4.26 10.15
C CYS A 262 7.77 -2.77 10.15
N SER A 263 9.02 -2.40 9.91
CA SER A 263 9.43 -0.99 9.92
C SER A 263 8.69 -0.15 8.87
N VAL A 264 8.44 -0.71 7.69
CA VAL A 264 7.71 -0.04 6.61
C VAL A 264 6.21 0.02 6.93
N PHE A 265 5.64 -1.08 7.42
CA PHE A 265 4.22 -1.11 7.78
C PHE A 265 3.86 -0.23 8.98
N VAL A 266 4.74 -0.10 9.97
CA VAL A 266 4.54 0.83 11.10
C VAL A 266 4.42 2.27 10.59
N LYS A 267 5.34 2.71 9.71
CA LYS A 267 5.24 4.05 9.10
C LYS A 267 3.98 4.22 8.26
N ALA A 268 3.63 3.21 7.47
CA ALA A 268 2.41 3.23 6.67
C ALA A 268 1.15 3.32 7.56
N LYS A 269 1.12 2.58 8.69
CA LYS A 269 0.06 2.64 9.69
C LYS A 269 -0.01 4.02 10.35
N GLU A 270 1.13 4.61 10.71
CA GLU A 270 1.21 5.98 11.27
C GLU A 270 0.60 7.02 10.32
N LEU A 271 0.93 6.97 9.02
CA LEU A 271 0.34 7.84 7.99
C LEU A 271 -1.18 7.65 7.84
N VAL A 272 -1.64 6.39 7.80
CA VAL A 272 -3.07 6.06 7.76
C VAL A 272 -3.79 6.58 9.00
N GLU A 273 -3.18 6.44 10.18
CA GLU A 273 -3.74 6.93 11.43
C GLU A 273 -3.83 8.45 11.51
N GLU A 274 -2.82 9.16 11.01
CA GLU A 274 -2.81 10.61 10.93
C GLU A 274 -3.94 11.10 10.02
N THR A 275 -4.03 10.58 8.80
CA THR A 275 -5.13 10.89 7.87
C THR A 275 -6.49 10.58 8.51
N ARG A 276 -6.64 9.42 9.14
CA ARG A 276 -7.88 9.04 9.82
C ARG A 276 -8.25 10.03 10.92
N LYS A 277 -7.29 10.47 11.75
CA LYS A 277 -7.52 11.48 12.79
C LYS A 277 -7.98 12.80 12.19
N THR A 278 -7.45 13.20 11.04
CA THR A 278 -7.88 14.38 10.27
C THR A 278 -9.30 14.23 9.74
N LEU A 279 -9.62 13.10 9.09
CA LEU A 279 -10.92 12.85 8.47
C LEU A 279 -12.07 12.63 9.47
N ARG A 280 -11.77 12.31 10.72
CA ARG A 280 -12.77 12.27 11.81
C ARG A 280 -13.27 13.64 12.23
N ARG A 281 -12.46 14.67 12.01
CA ARG A 281 -12.83 16.04 12.37
C ARG A 281 -13.93 16.50 11.43
N ARG A 282 -14.85 17.33 11.92
CA ARG A 282 -15.86 17.94 11.06
C ARG A 282 -15.15 18.76 9.96
N PRO A 283 -15.46 18.55 8.68
CA PRO A 283 -14.85 19.33 7.61
C PRO A 283 -15.23 20.80 7.75
N THR A 284 -14.34 21.69 7.31
CA THR A 284 -14.61 23.13 7.32
C THR A 284 -15.80 23.44 6.44
N SER A 285 -16.66 24.38 6.86
CA SER A 285 -17.78 24.85 6.04
C SER A 285 -17.32 25.53 4.76
N ASN A 286 -16.11 26.09 4.79
CA ASN A 286 -15.49 26.72 3.64
C ASN A 286 -14.75 25.66 2.81
N PRO A 287 -14.83 25.74 1.46
CA PRO A 287 -14.06 24.87 0.59
C PRO A 287 -12.57 25.04 0.91
N SER A 288 -11.87 23.91 1.01
CA SER A 288 -10.41 23.91 1.17
C SER A 288 -9.78 24.71 0.02
N PRO A 289 -8.80 25.59 0.27
CA PRO A 289 -8.04 26.25 -0.79
C PRO A 289 -7.46 25.24 -1.79
N LYS A 290 -7.09 24.05 -1.30
CA LYS A 290 -6.59 22.94 -2.13
C LYS A 290 -7.64 22.32 -3.05
N GLY A 291 -8.93 22.61 -2.88
CA GLY A 291 -9.94 22.25 -3.87
C GLY A 291 -9.67 22.88 -5.24
N GLN A 292 -9.00 24.03 -5.28
CA GLN A 292 -8.56 24.67 -6.52
C GLN A 292 -7.27 24.05 -7.07
N PHE A 293 -6.56 23.24 -6.28
CA PHE A 293 -5.33 22.59 -6.70
C PHE A 293 -5.60 21.29 -7.47
N CYS A 294 -6.74 20.65 -7.19
CA CYS A 294 -7.13 19.44 -7.89
C CYS A 294 -7.26 19.69 -9.41
N ARG A 295 -6.85 18.71 -10.21
CA ARG A 295 -7.06 18.68 -11.65
C ARG A 295 -7.74 17.38 -12.03
N PRO A 296 -8.62 17.38 -13.05
CA PRO A 296 -9.21 16.15 -13.54
C PRO A 296 -8.10 15.18 -13.95
N SER A 297 -8.31 13.89 -13.68
CA SER A 297 -7.46 12.85 -14.25
C SER A 297 -7.65 12.88 -15.77
N TYR A 298 -6.57 12.79 -16.56
CA TYR A 298 -6.66 12.77 -18.01
C TYR A 298 -7.17 11.41 -18.53
N HIS A 299 -8.39 11.03 -18.17
CA HIS A 299 -9.17 10.06 -18.94
C HIS A 299 -10.00 10.83 -19.96
N ILE A 300 -9.32 11.45 -20.93
CA ILE A 300 -10.02 11.85 -22.15
C ILE A 300 -10.35 10.53 -22.84
N ALA A 301 -11.57 10.03 -22.66
CA ALA A 301 -12.16 9.11 -23.64
C ALA A 301 -11.85 9.72 -25.01
N PRO A 302 -11.17 9.00 -25.92
CA PRO A 302 -10.74 9.58 -27.18
C PRO A 302 -11.94 10.26 -27.81
N ILE A 303 -11.82 11.56 -28.09
CA ILE A 303 -12.86 12.28 -28.83
C ILE A 303 -12.94 11.56 -30.17
N MET A 304 -13.99 10.76 -30.35
CA MET A 304 -14.27 10.08 -31.59
C MET A 304 -14.66 11.17 -32.59
N ILE A 305 -13.69 11.65 -33.35
CA ILE A 305 -13.96 12.51 -34.51
C ILE A 305 -14.59 11.60 -35.55
N HIS A 306 -15.93 11.60 -35.61
CA HIS A 306 -16.63 10.97 -36.71
C HIS A 306 -16.29 11.78 -37.97
N PRO A 307 -15.73 11.16 -39.03
CA PRO A 307 -15.62 11.85 -40.30
C PRO A 307 -17.04 12.29 -40.70
N ASN A 308 -17.19 13.56 -41.05
CA ASN A 308 -18.42 14.05 -41.64
C ASN A 308 -18.67 13.20 -42.89
N ASN A 309 -19.70 12.34 -42.85
CA ASN A 309 -20.29 11.78 -44.04
C ASN A 309 -21.08 12.89 -44.75
N SER A 310 -20.37 13.91 -45.25
CA SER A 310 -20.86 14.73 -46.34
C SER A 310 -20.40 14.05 -47.62
N ASP A 311 -20.99 12.88 -47.90
CA ASP A 311 -21.23 12.51 -49.29
C ASP A 311 -22.36 13.43 -49.76
N ASP A 312 -21.98 14.64 -50.16
CA ASP A 312 -22.75 15.42 -51.10
C ASP A 312 -22.79 14.60 -52.41
N THR A 313 -23.80 13.75 -52.54
CA THR A 313 -24.15 13.15 -53.83
C THR A 313 -24.73 14.24 -54.72
N SER A 314 -23.85 14.90 -55.47
CA SER A 314 -24.14 15.56 -56.74
C SER A 314 -24.17 14.54 -57.88
#